data_AF-Q75MS2-F1
#
_entry.id   AF-Q75MS2-F1
#
_cell.length_a   1.000
_cell.length_b   1.000
_cell.length_c   1.000
_cell.angle_alpha   90.00
_cell.angle_beta   90.00
_cell.angle_gamma   90.00
#
_symmetry.space_group_name_H-M   'P 1'
#
loop_
_entity.id
_entity.type
_entity.pdbx_description
1 polymer ?
#
loop_
_entity_poly.entity_id
_entity_poly.type
_entity_poly.pdbx_seq_one_letter_code
_entity_poly.pdbx_strand_id
1 'polypeptide(L)'
;MAEAEEQETGSLEESTDESEEEESEEEPKLKYERLSNGVTEILQKDAASCMTVHDKFLALGTHYGKVYLLDVQGNITQKFDVSPVKINQISLDESGEHMGVCSEDGKVQVFGLYSGEEFHETFDCPIKIIAVHPHFVRSSCKQFVTGGKK
;
A
#
# COMPACT_ATOMS: atom_id res chain seq x y z
N MET A 1 34.32 35.88 -81.02
CA MET A 1 33.01 36.31 -80.49
C MET A 1 32.46 35.15 -79.68
N ALA A 2 32.33 35.14 -78.35
CA ALA A 2 32.78 35.96 -77.22
C ALA A 2 32.80 34.96 -76.02
N GLU A 3 33.90 34.84 -75.28
CA GLU A 3 34.06 35.15 -73.82
C GLU A 3 32.80 34.88 -72.96
N ALA A 4 32.84 34.17 -71.83
CA ALA A 4 33.82 34.25 -70.73
C ALA A 4 33.87 32.98 -69.85
N GLU A 5 35.04 32.71 -69.27
CA GLU A 5 35.23 32.01 -68.00
C GLU A 5 35.03 33.01 -66.85
N GLU A 6 34.46 32.58 -65.72
CA GLU A 6 34.95 32.95 -64.38
C GLU A 6 34.33 32.07 -63.28
N GLN A 7 35.13 31.88 -62.23
CA GLN A 7 34.96 31.03 -61.04
C GLN A 7 33.86 31.57 -60.11
N GLU A 8 33.33 30.73 -59.20
CA GLU A 8 33.49 30.98 -57.76
C GLU A 8 33.02 29.81 -56.88
N THR A 9 33.74 29.70 -55.77
CA THR A 9 33.68 28.72 -54.69
C THR A 9 32.54 28.98 -53.71
N GLY A 10 32.02 27.93 -53.09
CA GLY A 10 31.22 28.03 -51.87
C GLY A 10 30.03 27.08 -51.92
N SER A 11 29.63 26.41 -50.86
CA SER A 11 30.12 26.25 -49.49
C SER A 11 29.26 25.12 -48.93
N LEU A 12 29.82 24.37 -47.98
CA LEU A 12 29.10 23.29 -47.31
C LEU A 12 27.81 23.84 -46.70
N GLU A 13 26.67 23.28 -47.08
CA GLU A 13 25.51 23.24 -46.20
C GLU A 13 25.36 21.77 -45.81
N GLU A 14 26.27 21.32 -44.94
CA GLU A 14 25.89 20.34 -43.94
C GLU A 14 24.73 20.97 -43.18
N SER A 15 23.50 20.59 -43.53
CA SER A 15 22.38 20.77 -42.64
C SER A 15 22.76 20.06 -41.36
N THR A 16 23.24 20.85 -40.40
CA THR A 16 23.41 20.43 -39.02
C THR A 16 21.99 20.14 -38.57
N ASP A 17 21.58 18.90 -38.82
CA ASP A 17 20.50 18.27 -38.09
C ASP A 17 21.00 18.33 -36.65
N GLU A 18 20.59 19.39 -35.96
CA GLU A 18 20.59 19.42 -34.51
C GLU A 18 19.64 18.28 -34.15
N SER A 19 20.18 17.07 -34.16
CA SER A 19 19.62 15.92 -33.51
C SER A 19 19.52 16.35 -32.06
N GLU A 20 18.37 16.92 -31.72
CA GLU A 20 17.85 16.97 -30.37
C GLU A 20 18.12 15.58 -29.83
N GLU A 21 19.20 15.46 -29.05
CA GLU A 21 19.48 14.27 -28.28
C GLU A 21 18.25 14.12 -27.41
N GLU A 22 17.31 13.27 -27.85
CA GLU A 22 16.15 12.87 -27.07
C GLU A 22 16.74 12.30 -25.78
N GLU A 23 16.81 13.15 -24.74
CA GLU A 23 17.08 12.76 -23.36
C GLU A 23 16.01 11.73 -23.03
N SER A 24 16.36 10.48 -23.30
CA SER A 24 15.46 9.36 -23.17
C SER A 24 15.29 9.20 -21.67
N GLU A 25 14.10 9.53 -21.16
CA GLU A 25 13.82 9.40 -19.72
C GLU A 25 14.19 7.97 -19.27
N GLU A 26 15.23 7.84 -18.43
CA GLU A 26 15.68 6.53 -17.94
C GLU A 26 14.53 5.86 -17.17
N GLU A 27 14.25 4.59 -17.49
CA GLU A 27 13.23 3.81 -16.80
C GLU A 27 13.54 3.74 -15.28
N PRO A 28 12.56 4.05 -14.40
CA PRO A 28 12.78 4.07 -12.96
C PRO A 28 13.12 2.67 -12.44
N LYS A 29 14.28 2.55 -11.79
CA LYS A 29 14.73 1.29 -11.17
C LYS A 29 14.01 1.04 -9.85
N LEU A 30 13.40 -0.14 -9.72
CA LEU A 30 12.81 -0.59 -8.45
C LEU A 30 13.91 -0.84 -7.41
N LYS A 31 13.97 0.00 -6.38
CA LYS A 31 14.79 -0.24 -5.19
C LYS A 31 13.94 -0.98 -4.16
N TYR A 32 14.45 -2.11 -3.66
CA TYR A 32 13.78 -2.89 -2.63
C TYR A 32 14.77 -3.32 -1.56
N GLU A 33 14.27 -3.45 -0.35
CA GLU A 33 14.98 -4.00 0.80
C GLU A 33 14.08 -5.03 1.46
N ARG A 34 14.67 -6.11 1.97
CA ARG A 34 13.89 -7.14 2.65
C ARG A 34 13.56 -6.68 4.07
N LEU A 35 12.27 -6.48 4.33
CA LEU A 35 11.76 -6.27 5.68
C LEU A 35 12.04 -7.53 6.52
N SER A 36 12.91 -7.39 7.52
CA SER A 36 13.39 -8.49 8.34
C SER A 36 12.84 -8.37 9.78
N ASN A 37 13.60 -8.77 10.80
CA ASN A 37 13.17 -8.74 12.20
C ASN A 37 11.90 -9.58 12.46
N GLY A 38 10.93 -9.03 13.18
CA GLY A 38 9.74 -9.73 13.65
C GLY A 38 8.88 -10.34 12.53
N VAL A 39 8.94 -9.76 11.32
CA VAL A 39 8.25 -10.30 10.14
C VAL A 39 8.71 -11.73 9.82
N THR A 40 10.01 -12.01 9.97
CA THR A 40 10.56 -13.35 9.68
C THR A 40 9.95 -14.40 10.60
N GLU A 41 9.81 -14.09 11.90
CA GLU A 41 9.23 -15.00 12.88
C GLU A 41 7.73 -15.21 12.67
N ILE A 42 7.01 -14.16 12.27
CA ILE A 42 5.59 -14.25 11.92
C ILE A 42 5.43 -15.21 10.73
N LEU A 43 6.21 -15.00 9.67
CA LEU A 43 6.10 -15.77 8.43
C LEU A 43 6.64 -17.20 8.51
N GLN A 44 7.41 -17.53 9.54
CA GLN A 44 7.79 -18.91 9.85
C GLN A 44 6.66 -19.70 10.52
N LYS A 45 5.77 -19.01 11.26
CA LYS A 45 4.68 -19.63 12.04
C LYS A 45 3.35 -19.61 11.31
N ASP A 46 3.13 -18.62 10.46
CA ASP A 46 1.87 -18.37 9.76
C ASP A 46 2.14 -17.70 8.40
N ALA A 47 1.14 -17.63 7.53
CA ALA A 47 1.22 -16.91 6.26
C ALA A 47 0.55 -15.54 6.36
N ALA A 48 1.19 -14.51 5.80
CA ALA A 48 0.55 -13.21 5.61
C ALA A 48 -0.63 -13.32 4.63
N SER A 49 -1.75 -12.69 4.98
CA SER A 49 -2.97 -12.70 4.18
C SER A 49 -3.31 -11.33 3.59
N CYS A 50 -3.00 -10.25 4.31
CA CYS A 50 -3.23 -8.88 3.90
C CYS A 50 -2.25 -7.95 4.62
N MET A 51 -2.03 -6.75 4.07
CA MET A 51 -1.18 -5.74 4.68
C MET A 51 -1.75 -4.35 4.39
N THR A 52 -1.56 -3.42 5.31
CA THR A 52 -1.86 -2.00 5.15
C THR A 52 -0.71 -1.18 5.70
N VAL A 53 -0.43 -0.06 5.06
CA VAL A 53 0.70 0.82 5.39
C VAL A 53 0.15 2.15 5.86
N HIS A 54 0.69 2.65 6.96
CA HIS A 54 0.51 4.00 7.45
C HIS A 54 1.89 4.67 7.53
N ASP A 55 1.93 6.00 7.58
CA ASP A 55 3.19 6.76 7.62
C ASP A 55 4.08 6.42 8.82
N LYS A 56 3.50 5.84 9.87
CA LYS A 56 4.16 5.54 11.15
C LYS A 56 4.41 4.06 11.39
N PHE A 57 3.64 3.17 10.75
CA PHE A 57 3.64 1.75 11.05
C PHE A 57 3.06 0.93 9.89
N LEU A 58 3.32 -0.37 9.91
CA LEU A 58 2.74 -1.36 9.01
C LEU A 58 1.76 -2.23 9.80
N ALA A 59 0.63 -2.57 9.21
CA ALA A 59 -0.33 -3.51 9.77
C ALA A 59 -0.37 -4.77 8.90
N LEU A 60 -0.04 -5.93 9.47
CA LEU A 60 0.04 -7.21 8.78
C LEU A 60 -0.99 -8.19 9.34
N GLY A 61 -1.92 -8.63 8.51
CA GLY A 61 -2.90 -9.68 8.86
C GLY A 61 -2.43 -11.04 8.38
N THR A 62 -2.84 -12.10 9.09
CA THR A 62 -2.41 -13.47 8.81
C THR A 62 -3.56 -14.45 8.56
N HIS A 63 -3.20 -15.63 8.04
CA HIS A 63 -4.14 -16.73 7.79
C HIS A 63 -4.71 -17.37 9.05
N TYR A 64 -4.03 -17.29 10.18
CA TYR A 64 -4.52 -17.76 11.48
C TYR A 64 -5.12 -16.64 12.34
N GLY A 65 -5.64 -15.60 11.68
CA GLY A 65 -6.51 -14.60 12.29
C GLY A 65 -5.84 -13.67 13.30
N LYS A 66 -4.53 -13.46 13.13
CA LYS A 66 -3.75 -12.50 13.91
C LYS A 66 -3.49 -11.25 13.08
N VAL A 67 -3.42 -10.11 13.76
CA VAL A 67 -2.95 -8.85 13.18
C VAL A 67 -1.76 -8.35 13.97
N TYR A 68 -0.71 -7.97 13.26
CA TYR A 68 0.53 -7.45 13.82
C TYR A 68 0.72 -6.01 13.38
N LEU A 69 0.94 -5.12 14.34
CA LEU A 69 1.48 -3.80 14.04
C LEU A 69 3.00 -3.88 14.11
N LEU A 70 3.65 -3.37 13.08
CA LEU A 70 5.09 -3.39 12.89
C LEU A 70 5.58 -1.96 12.71
N ASP A 71 6.75 -1.64 13.21
CA ASP A 71 7.44 -0.42 12.77
C ASP A 71 8.00 -0.58 11.34
N VAL A 72 8.54 0.51 10.79
CA VAL A 72 9.15 0.52 9.44
C VAL A 72 10.37 -0.41 9.31
N GLN A 73 10.95 -0.86 10.43
CA GLN A 73 12.06 -1.81 10.44
C GLN A 73 11.58 -3.26 10.55
N GLY A 74 10.28 -3.50 10.76
CA GLY A 74 9.68 -4.83 10.89
C GLY A 74 9.66 -5.37 12.32
N ASN A 75 9.89 -4.54 13.34
CA ASN A 75 9.73 -4.94 14.74
C ASN A 75 8.26 -4.93 15.14
N ILE A 76 7.82 -5.94 15.89
CA ILE A 76 6.44 -6.05 16.36
C ILE A 76 6.21 -5.07 17.51
N THR A 77 5.31 -4.11 17.30
CA THR A 77 4.89 -3.13 18.31
C THR A 77 3.64 -3.57 19.05
N GLN A 78 2.65 -4.14 18.32
CA GLN A 78 1.41 -4.66 18.89
C GLN A 78 0.95 -5.92 18.16
N LYS A 79 0.12 -6.72 18.84
CA LYS A 79 -0.44 -7.97 18.32
C LYS A 79 -1.90 -8.11 18.77
N PHE A 80 -2.77 -8.44 17.83
CA PHE A 80 -4.20 -8.67 18.05
C PHE A 80 -4.58 -10.07 17.60
N ASP A 81 -5.28 -10.82 18.45
CA ASP A 81 -5.83 -12.14 18.14
C ASP A 81 -7.33 -11.96 17.83
N VAL A 82 -7.67 -11.78 16.56
CA VAL A 82 -9.00 -11.33 16.11
C VAL A 82 -9.94 -12.51 15.89
N SER A 83 -9.45 -13.57 15.26
CA SER A 83 -10.24 -14.74 14.86
C SER A 83 -9.35 -15.99 14.77
N PRO A 84 -9.88 -17.23 14.81
CA PRO A 84 -9.10 -18.42 14.49
C PRO A 84 -8.94 -18.67 12.98
N VAL A 85 -9.47 -17.80 12.12
CA VAL A 85 -9.41 -17.94 10.65
C VAL A 85 -8.80 -16.73 9.98
N LYS A 86 -8.55 -16.84 8.67
CA LYS A 86 -7.88 -15.83 7.85
C LYS A 86 -8.47 -14.43 8.01
N ILE A 87 -7.59 -13.45 8.22
CA ILE A 87 -7.91 -12.02 8.06
C ILE A 87 -7.95 -11.69 6.57
N ASN A 88 -9.06 -11.12 6.12
CA ASN A 88 -9.26 -10.80 4.70
C ASN A 88 -8.78 -9.39 4.36
N GLN A 89 -9.07 -8.40 5.20
CA GLN A 89 -8.63 -7.03 5.00
C GLN A 89 -8.44 -6.30 6.34
N ILE A 90 -7.51 -5.34 6.31
CA ILE A 90 -7.31 -4.32 7.32
C ILE A 90 -7.58 -2.96 6.65
N SER A 91 -8.22 -2.05 7.37
CA SER A 91 -8.48 -0.67 6.94
C SER A 91 -8.16 0.27 8.10
N LEU A 92 -7.50 1.38 7.80
CA LEU A 92 -7.14 2.40 8.78
C LEU A 92 -7.95 3.68 8.52
N ASP A 93 -8.16 4.45 9.59
CA ASP A 93 -8.54 5.85 9.45
C ASP A 93 -7.33 6.70 8.99
N GLU A 94 -7.58 7.95 8.61
CA GLU A 94 -6.55 8.84 8.06
C GLU A 94 -5.46 9.17 9.10
N SER A 95 -5.83 9.21 10.38
CA SER A 95 -4.89 9.48 11.47
C SER A 95 -4.06 8.26 11.90
N GLY A 96 -4.45 7.06 11.48
CA GLY A 96 -3.88 5.80 11.95
C GLY A 96 -4.14 5.55 13.45
N GLU A 97 -5.26 6.05 13.97
CA GLU A 97 -5.70 5.83 15.36
C GLU A 97 -6.71 4.69 15.45
N HIS A 98 -7.44 4.40 14.37
CA HIS A 98 -8.46 3.37 14.31
C HIS A 98 -8.16 2.37 13.20
N MET A 99 -8.27 1.09 13.52
CA MET A 99 -7.99 -0.02 12.63
C MET A 99 -9.20 -0.96 12.56
N GLY A 100 -9.85 -1.00 11.41
CA GLY A 100 -10.86 -1.98 11.08
C GLY A 100 -10.24 -3.25 10.52
N VAL A 101 -10.74 -4.40 10.94
CA VAL A 101 -10.29 -5.73 10.54
C VAL A 101 -11.51 -6.58 10.23
N CYS A 102 -11.46 -7.34 9.13
CA CYS A 102 -12.48 -8.33 8.81
C CYS A 102 -11.89 -9.71 8.55
N SER A 103 -12.62 -10.75 8.92
CA SER A 103 -12.21 -12.15 8.81
C SER A 103 -13.16 -13.02 8.01
N GLU A 104 -12.68 -14.19 7.61
CA GLU A 104 -13.43 -15.16 6.81
C GLU A 104 -14.64 -15.76 7.55
N ASP A 105 -14.65 -15.77 8.89
CA ASP A 105 -15.76 -16.25 9.71
C ASP A 105 -16.84 -15.18 9.95
N GLY A 106 -16.78 -14.06 9.22
CA GLY A 106 -17.79 -13.02 9.30
C GLY A 106 -17.62 -12.04 10.46
N LYS A 107 -16.51 -12.11 11.21
CA LYS A 107 -16.22 -11.11 12.25
C LYS A 107 -15.65 -9.85 11.64
N VAL A 108 -16.12 -8.72 12.17
CA VAL A 108 -15.63 -7.39 11.89
C VAL A 108 -15.32 -6.72 13.22
N GLN A 109 -14.11 -6.21 13.37
CA GLN A 109 -13.65 -5.53 14.57
C GLN A 109 -13.00 -4.20 14.20
N VAL A 110 -13.27 -3.13 14.94
CA VAL A 110 -12.58 -1.85 14.81
C VAL A 110 -11.89 -1.55 16.14
N PHE A 111 -10.56 -1.45 16.10
CA PHE A 111 -9.70 -1.21 17.25
C PHE A 111 -9.25 0.25 17.27
N GLY A 112 -9.40 0.92 18.40
CA GLY A 112 -8.71 2.16 18.72
C GLY A 112 -7.31 1.85 19.26
N LEU A 113 -6.28 2.10 18.45
CA LEU A 113 -4.90 1.68 18.72
C LEU A 113 -4.27 2.31 19.96
N TYR A 114 -4.78 3.47 20.38
CA TYR A 114 -4.31 4.22 21.55
C TYR A 114 -5.41 4.54 22.56
N SER A 115 -6.67 4.56 22.13
CA SER A 115 -7.82 4.85 22.99
C SER A 115 -8.32 3.62 23.75
N GLY A 116 -7.96 2.41 23.30
CA GLY A 116 -8.47 1.15 23.85
C GLY A 116 -9.96 0.92 23.55
N GLU A 117 -10.56 1.75 22.70
CA GLU A 117 -11.93 1.52 22.23
C GLU A 117 -11.95 0.32 21.29
N GLU A 118 -12.96 -0.53 21.41
CA GLU A 118 -13.16 -1.67 20.50
C GLU A 118 -14.63 -1.75 20.10
N PHE A 119 -14.87 -1.95 18.82
CA PHE A 119 -16.19 -2.24 18.27
C PHE A 119 -16.16 -3.59 17.58
N HIS A 120 -17.16 -4.43 17.83
CA HIS A 120 -17.28 -5.75 17.21
C HIS A 120 -18.67 -5.94 16.60
N GLU A 121 -18.70 -6.56 15.42
CA GLU A 121 -19.92 -6.99 14.77
C GLU A 121 -19.66 -8.33 14.08
N THR A 122 -20.65 -9.23 14.10
CA THR A 122 -20.54 -10.56 13.48
C THR A 122 -21.66 -10.72 12.47
N PHE A 123 -21.29 -11.19 11.29
CA PHE A 123 -22.19 -11.45 10.18
C PHE A 123 -22.28 -12.96 9.94
N ASP A 124 -23.45 -13.42 9.47
CA ASP A 124 -23.68 -14.83 9.12
C ASP A 124 -23.02 -15.22 7.79
N CYS A 125 -22.15 -14.38 7.24
CA CYS A 125 -21.45 -14.62 5.99
C CYS A 125 -20.00 -14.11 6.03
N PRO A 126 -19.10 -14.68 5.19
CA PRO A 126 -17.72 -14.23 5.11
C PRO A 126 -17.59 -12.78 4.65
N ILE A 127 -16.92 -11.95 5.45
CA ILE A 127 -16.61 -10.57 5.09
C ILE A 127 -15.24 -10.52 4.41
N LYS A 128 -15.23 -10.05 3.16
CA LYS A 128 -14.05 -9.99 2.30
C LYS A 128 -13.33 -8.66 2.39
N ILE A 129 -14.09 -7.59 2.60
CA ILE A 129 -13.57 -6.24 2.63
C ILE A 129 -14.19 -5.42 3.75
N ILE A 130 -13.41 -4.44 4.22
CA ILE A 130 -13.84 -3.44 5.19
C ILE A 130 -13.23 -2.09 4.81
N ALA A 131 -14.00 -1.02 4.98
CA ALA A 131 -13.54 0.35 4.85
C ALA A 131 -14.01 1.16 6.08
N VAL A 132 -13.05 1.58 6.91
CA VAL A 132 -13.29 2.47 8.04
C VAL A 132 -13.41 3.90 7.52
N HIS A 133 -14.32 4.69 8.10
CA HIS A 133 -14.43 6.10 7.73
C HIS A 133 -13.10 6.85 8.04
N PRO A 134 -12.59 7.72 7.14
CA PRO A 134 -11.30 8.41 7.32
C PRO A 134 -11.20 9.21 8.63
N HIS A 135 -12.34 9.72 9.11
CA HIS A 135 -12.47 10.38 10.40
C HIS A 135 -13.40 9.60 11.32
N PHE A 136 -13.00 8.38 11.71
CA PHE A 136 -13.85 7.45 12.45
C PHE A 136 -14.46 8.05 13.73
N VAL A 137 -13.64 8.74 14.54
CA VAL A 137 -14.08 9.33 15.83
C VAL A 137 -14.84 10.64 15.66
N ARG A 138 -14.45 11.48 14.70
CA ARG A 138 -15.09 12.81 14.51
C ARG A 138 -16.44 12.71 13.81
N SER A 139 -16.68 11.62 13.09
CA SER A 139 -17.97 11.39 12.45
C SER A 139 -18.98 11.02 13.51
N SER A 140 -20.18 11.61 13.43
CA SER A 140 -21.26 11.43 14.42
C SER A 140 -21.70 9.99 14.65
N CYS A 141 -21.21 9.01 13.87
CA CYS A 141 -21.72 7.64 13.88
C CYS A 141 -20.67 6.51 13.79
N LYS A 142 -19.36 6.72 14.08
CA LYS A 142 -18.33 5.64 14.07
C LYS A 142 -18.52 4.62 12.93
N GLN A 143 -18.57 5.13 11.70
CA GLN A 143 -19.06 4.39 10.54
C GLN A 143 -17.96 3.56 9.88
N PHE A 144 -18.34 2.40 9.37
CA PHE A 144 -17.54 1.59 8.47
C PHE A 144 -18.47 0.88 7.48
N VAL A 145 -17.90 0.43 6.36
CA VAL A 145 -18.62 -0.33 5.33
C VAL A 145 -17.96 -1.70 5.20
N THR A 146 -18.77 -2.75 5.05
CA THR A 146 -18.31 -4.12 4.84
C THR A 146 -18.79 -4.62 3.49
N GLY A 147 -18.01 -5.51 2.89
CA GLY A 147 -18.39 -6.20 1.66
C GLY A 147 -18.06 -7.68 1.78
N GLY A 148 -19.03 -8.53 1.43
CA GLY A 148 -18.94 -9.97 1.56
C GLY A 148 -19.83 -10.67 0.54
N LYS A 149 -19.72 -12.00 0.48
CA LYS A 149 -20.64 -12.82 -0.31
C LYS A 149 -21.82 -13.21 0.57
N LYS A 150 -23.05 -13.08 0.06
CA LYS A 150 -24.24 -13.66 0.69
C LYS A 150 -24.42 -15.09 0.24
#